data_AF-R5IXC7-F1
#
_entry.id   AF-R5IXC7-F1
#
_cell.length_a   1.000
_cell.length_b   1.000
_cell.length_c   1.000
_cell.angle_alpha   90.00
_cell.angle_beta   90.00
_cell.angle_gamma   90.00
#
_symmetry.space_group_name_H-M   'P 1'
#
loop_
_entity.id
_entity.type
_entity.pdbx_description
1 polymer ?
#
loop_
_entity_poly.entity_id
_entity_poly.type
_entity_poly.pdbx_seq_one_letter_code
_entity_poly.pdbx_strand_id
1 'polypeptide(L)'
;MDEKKTPQPEQAAPETGKPLSEKRKSALLRYMAVLFCAAFILVLISLILQTHSSKAKISELNAASTSALSNAEALQNENRALQDEKIALEKENEELQAKLDELTQKLDEASQAEENTQAAENEMIKSLRTELDRTKEAYEALLEAKACETREGNVTFSRAMQTLERLKDYLGQTALEEYKALGGE
;
A
#
# COMPACT_ATOMS: atom_id res chain seq x y z
N MET A 1 57.41 128.04 27.02
CA MET A 1 57.73 127.31 28.25
C MET A 1 57.26 125.89 28.02
N ASP A 2 58.20 125.03 27.63
CA ASP A 2 58.98 124.19 28.55
C ASP A 2 58.07 123.06 29.05
N GLU A 3 58.30 121.85 28.54
CA GLU A 3 59.01 120.81 29.28
C GLU A 3 58.15 120.34 30.48
N LYS A 4 57.89 119.06 30.73
CA LYS A 4 58.81 117.93 30.71
C LYS A 4 57.99 116.75 31.26
N LYS A 5 58.17 115.56 30.69
CA LYS A 5 58.86 114.40 31.31
C LYS A 5 57.90 113.33 31.83
N THR A 6 57.86 112.25 31.06
CA THR A 6 57.81 110.84 31.46
C THR A 6 58.49 110.57 32.81
N PRO A 7 58.04 109.57 33.60
CA PRO A 7 58.43 108.18 33.32
C PRO A 7 57.42 107.07 33.69
N GLN A 8 57.39 106.01 32.88
CA GLN A 8 57.10 104.62 33.29
C GLN A 8 58.40 103.99 33.85
N PRO A 9 58.37 103.04 34.81
CA PRO A 9 58.13 101.60 34.52
C PRO A 9 57.39 100.81 35.67
N GLU A 10 56.47 99.85 35.37
CA GLU A 10 56.65 98.37 35.31
C GLU A 10 56.41 97.70 36.70
N GLN A 11 55.63 96.62 36.96
CA GLN A 11 55.27 95.38 36.24
C GLN A 11 54.16 94.61 37.03
N ALA A 12 53.25 93.86 36.37
CA ALA A 12 52.80 92.48 36.73
C ALA A 12 51.50 92.00 36.01
N ALA A 13 51.67 91.00 35.12
CA ALA A 13 50.78 89.89 34.67
C ALA A 13 49.38 90.10 33.99
N PRO A 14 48.95 89.18 33.07
CA PRO A 14 47.83 89.35 32.12
C PRO A 14 46.56 88.54 32.48
N GLU A 15 45.44 88.72 31.73
CA GLU A 15 44.30 87.80 31.42
C GLU A 15 42.98 88.62 31.19
N THR A 16 42.58 88.89 29.94
CA THR A 16 41.51 88.25 29.11
C THR A 16 40.05 88.72 29.36
N GLY A 17 39.35 89.09 28.26
CA GLY A 17 37.88 89.21 28.23
C GLY A 17 37.24 90.44 27.55
N LYS A 18 37.50 90.69 26.26
CA LYS A 18 36.70 91.67 25.48
C LYS A 18 35.28 91.12 25.22
N PRO A 19 34.19 91.92 25.35
CA PRO A 19 32.84 91.47 25.00
C PRO A 19 32.75 91.18 23.48
N LEU A 20 32.22 90.01 23.11
CA LEU A 20 32.00 89.63 21.71
C LEU A 20 31.03 90.62 21.03
N SER A 21 31.48 91.27 19.94
CA SER A 21 30.69 92.25 19.18
C SER A 21 29.39 91.66 18.60
N GLU A 22 28.33 92.47 18.50
CA GLU A 22 26.97 92.03 18.08
C GLU A 22 26.93 91.29 16.73
N LYS A 23 27.81 91.67 15.79
CA LYS A 23 27.98 90.97 14.50
C LYS A 23 28.41 89.50 14.65
N ARG A 24 29.16 89.17 15.71
CA ARG A 24 29.55 87.78 16.03
C ARG A 24 28.43 86.99 16.69
N LYS A 25 27.59 87.64 17.50
CA LYS A 25 26.40 87.00 18.10
C LYS A 25 25.34 86.67 17.04
N SER A 26 25.08 87.56 16.08
CA SER A 26 24.15 87.27 14.98
C SER A 26 24.68 86.20 14.02
N ALA A 27 25.98 86.19 13.76
CA ALA A 27 26.63 85.11 13.02
C ALA A 27 26.52 83.78 13.78
N LEU A 28 26.81 83.76 15.08
CA LEU A 28 26.70 82.57 15.93
C LEU A 28 25.27 82.01 15.97
N LEU A 29 24.25 82.88 16.10
CA LEU A 29 22.85 82.47 16.06
C LEU A 29 22.45 81.86 14.71
N ARG A 30 22.94 82.40 13.60
CA ARG A 30 22.72 81.82 12.26
C ARG A 30 23.38 80.45 12.13
N TYR A 31 24.60 80.27 12.63
CA TYR A 31 25.25 78.96 12.66
C TYR A 31 24.49 77.98 13.55
N MET A 32 24.00 78.39 14.73
CA MET A 32 23.18 77.53 15.59
C MET A 32 21.87 77.12 14.94
N ALA A 33 21.19 78.04 14.24
CA ALA A 33 19.97 77.73 13.49
C ALA A 33 20.24 76.76 12.33
N VAL A 34 21.35 76.95 11.59
CA VAL A 34 21.76 76.03 10.52
C VAL A 34 22.12 74.66 11.07
N LEU A 35 22.82 74.59 12.20
CA LEU A 35 23.15 73.33 12.87
C LEU A 35 21.90 72.61 13.39
N PHE A 36 20.93 73.35 13.92
CA PHE A 36 19.65 72.82 14.37
C PHE A 36 18.84 72.25 13.19
N CYS A 37 18.74 73.00 12.10
CA CYS A 37 18.12 72.50 10.86
C CYS A 37 18.85 71.28 10.29
N ALA A 38 20.18 71.27 10.30
CA ALA A 38 20.98 70.13 9.85
C ALA A 38 20.72 68.89 10.71
N ALA A 39 20.60 69.04 12.04
CA ALA A 39 20.25 67.94 12.93
C ALA A 39 18.87 67.36 12.62
N PHE A 40 17.85 68.21 12.39
CA PHE A 40 16.52 67.76 12.00
C PHE A 40 16.51 67.03 10.65
N ILE A 41 17.27 67.52 9.66
CA ILE A 41 17.40 66.85 8.36
C ILE A 41 18.09 65.49 8.52
N LEU A 42 19.14 65.39 9.33
CA LEU A 42 19.80 64.11 9.61
C LEU A 42 18.86 63.12 10.30
N VAL A 43 18.03 63.58 11.23
CA VAL A 43 16.99 62.74 11.87
C VAL A 43 15.96 62.27 10.84
N LEU A 44 15.49 63.14 9.94
CA LEU A 44 14.56 62.75 8.86
C LEU A 44 15.16 61.74 7.89
N ILE A 45 16.44 61.91 7.50
CA ILE A 45 17.15 60.95 6.64
C ILE A 45 17.26 59.60 7.35
N SER A 46 17.58 59.60 8.65
CA SER A 46 17.64 58.38 9.46
C SER A 46 16.28 57.67 9.49
N LEU A 47 15.19 58.42 9.64
CA LEU A 47 13.82 57.90 9.66
C LEU A 47 13.37 57.37 8.30
N ILE A 48 13.78 58.01 7.19
CA ILE A 48 13.50 57.55 5.82
C ILE A 48 14.29 56.26 5.52
N LEU A 49 15.55 56.14 5.93
CA LEU A 49 16.31 54.88 5.79
C LEU A 49 15.67 53.73 6.61
N GLN A 50 15.19 54.02 7.82
CA GLN A 50 14.50 53.04 8.65
C GLN A 50 13.17 52.58 8.02
N THR A 51 12.38 53.50 7.46
CA THR A 51 11.10 53.16 6.82
C THR A 51 11.29 52.45 5.47
N HIS A 52 12.33 52.79 4.71
CA HIS A 52 12.64 52.10 3.45
C HIS A 52 13.14 50.67 3.67
N SER A 53 14.02 50.46 4.66
CA SER A 53 14.45 49.11 5.06
C SER A 53 13.32 48.29 5.70
N SER A 54 12.39 48.94 6.42
CA SER A 54 11.21 48.27 6.98
C SER A 54 10.23 47.82 5.89
N LYS A 55 9.96 48.63 4.86
CA LYS A 55 9.09 48.23 3.74
C LYS A 55 9.65 47.06 2.94
N ALA A 56 10.96 47.05 2.68
CA ALA A 56 11.63 45.93 2.01
C ALA A 56 11.54 44.64 2.83
N LYS A 57 11.83 44.71 4.15
CA LYS A 57 11.71 43.57 5.06
C LYS A 57 10.27 43.07 5.23
N ILE A 58 9.28 43.97 5.29
CA ILE A 58 7.86 43.61 5.35
C ILE A 58 7.41 42.95 4.05
N SER A 59 7.87 43.43 2.89
CA SER A 59 7.55 42.85 1.59
C SER A 59 8.17 41.45 1.42
N GLU A 60 9.43 41.26 1.82
CA GLU A 60 10.07 39.94 1.83
C GLU A 60 9.40 38.99 2.82
N LEU A 61 9.07 39.46 4.03
CA LEU A 61 8.40 38.65 5.04
C LEU A 61 6.98 38.26 4.61
N ASN A 62 6.23 39.17 3.99
CA ASN A 62 4.91 38.86 3.44
C ASN A 62 4.99 37.92 2.24
N ALA A 63 5.99 38.07 1.36
CA ALA A 63 6.22 37.15 0.26
C ALA A 63 6.60 35.75 0.77
N ALA A 64 7.50 35.67 1.75
CA ALA A 64 7.88 34.42 2.42
C ALA A 64 6.70 33.79 3.17
N SER A 65 5.89 34.59 3.88
CA SER A 65 4.69 34.12 4.57
C SER A 65 3.63 33.60 3.59
N THR A 66 3.43 34.30 2.46
CA THR A 66 2.48 33.87 1.42
C THR A 66 2.95 32.58 0.77
N SER A 67 4.26 32.45 0.52
CA SER A 67 4.87 31.24 -0.05
C SER A 67 4.83 30.07 0.93
N ALA A 68 5.09 30.32 2.22
CA ALA A 68 5.01 29.30 3.26
C ALA A 68 3.57 28.82 3.48
N LEU A 69 2.60 29.73 3.45
CA LEU A 69 1.18 29.38 3.56
C LEU A 69 0.70 28.59 2.34
N SER A 70 1.09 29.00 1.13
CA SER A 70 0.80 28.25 -0.10
C SER A 70 1.42 26.86 -0.09
N ASN A 71 2.67 26.73 0.39
CA ASN A 71 3.33 25.43 0.53
C ASN A 71 2.65 24.55 1.59
N ALA A 72 2.21 25.14 2.70
CA ALA A 72 1.45 24.43 3.73
C ALA A 72 0.09 23.94 3.20
N GLU A 73 -0.62 24.76 2.41
CA GLU A 73 -1.86 24.37 1.73
C GLU A 73 -1.62 23.24 0.72
N ALA A 74 -0.55 23.33 -0.07
CA ALA A 74 -0.17 22.27 -1.00
C ALA A 74 0.11 20.94 -0.29
N LEU A 75 0.91 20.97 0.79
CA LEU A 75 1.18 19.79 1.61
C LEU A 75 -0.07 19.24 2.29
N GLN A 76 -0.99 20.10 2.72
CA GLN A 76 -2.25 19.67 3.32
C GLN A 76 -3.14 18.97 2.29
N ASN A 77 -3.21 19.51 1.07
CA ASN A 77 -3.95 18.88 -0.02
C ASN A 77 -3.32 17.54 -0.44
N GLU A 78 -2.00 17.46 -0.51
CA GLU A 78 -1.29 16.21 -0.80
C GLU A 78 -1.52 15.16 0.28
N ASN A 79 -1.43 15.54 1.57
CA ASN A 79 -1.72 14.63 2.67
C ASN A 79 -3.17 14.12 2.62
N ARG A 80 -4.13 14.97 2.26
CA ARG A 80 -5.53 14.56 2.10
C ARG A 80 -5.70 13.59 0.93
N ALA A 81 -5.08 13.88 -0.22
CA ALA A 81 -5.12 12.98 -1.37
C ALA A 81 -4.49 11.61 -1.06
N LEU A 82 -3.35 11.61 -0.36
CA LEU A 82 -2.68 10.38 0.10
C LEU A 82 -3.55 9.60 1.11
N GLN A 83 -4.27 10.28 2.00
CA GLN A 83 -5.22 9.62 2.90
C GLN A 83 -6.38 8.97 2.14
N ASP A 84 -6.93 9.67 1.15
CA ASP A 84 -8.01 9.13 0.31
C ASP A 84 -7.54 7.90 -0.49
N GLU A 85 -6.33 7.96 -1.05
CA GLU A 85 -5.72 6.82 -1.76
C GLU A 85 -5.42 5.65 -0.82
N LYS A 86 -4.91 5.92 0.38
CA LYS A 86 -4.70 4.89 1.42
C LYS A 86 -5.99 4.16 1.75
N ILE A 87 -7.09 4.90 1.95
CA ILE A 87 -8.41 4.31 2.24
C ILE A 87 -8.89 3.46 1.06
N ALA A 88 -8.71 3.94 -0.18
CA ALA A 88 -9.08 3.19 -1.37
C ALA A 88 -8.29 1.88 -1.50
N LEU A 89 -6.97 1.93 -1.28
CA LEU A 89 -6.09 0.75 -1.32
C LEU A 89 -6.37 -0.23 -0.17
N GLU A 90 -6.69 0.27 1.03
CA GLU A 90 -7.10 -0.59 2.15
C GLU A 90 -8.39 -1.34 1.82
N LYS A 91 -9.38 -0.65 1.24
CA LYS A 91 -10.62 -1.27 0.79
C LYS A 91 -10.39 -2.30 -0.32
N GLU A 92 -9.55 -2.00 -1.30
CA GLU A 92 -9.21 -2.96 -2.36
C GLU A 92 -8.51 -4.20 -1.80
N ASN A 93 -7.61 -4.03 -0.82
CA ASN A 93 -6.97 -5.15 -0.15
C ASN A 93 -7.99 -6.02 0.63
N GLU A 94 -8.95 -5.41 1.33
CA GLU A 94 -10.02 -6.16 2.00
C GLU A 94 -10.88 -6.95 1.00
N GLU A 95 -11.25 -6.33 -0.13
CA GLU A 95 -12.00 -7.00 -1.19
C GLU A 95 -11.21 -8.15 -1.85
N LEU A 96 -9.92 -7.96 -2.07
CA LEU A 96 -9.03 -9.00 -2.60
C LEU A 96 -8.84 -10.14 -1.61
N GLN A 97 -8.69 -9.84 -0.32
CA GLN A 97 -8.60 -10.86 0.73
C GLN A 97 -9.87 -11.69 0.80
N ALA A 98 -11.05 -11.05 0.77
CA ALA A 98 -12.33 -11.76 0.76
C ALA A 98 -12.48 -12.68 -0.47
N LYS A 99 -12.03 -12.22 -1.65
CA LYS A 99 -12.03 -13.05 -2.87
C LYS A 99 -11.06 -14.22 -2.77
N LEU A 100 -9.89 -14.03 -2.16
CA LEU A 100 -8.95 -15.12 -1.91
C LEU A 100 -9.56 -16.17 -0.99
N ASP A 101 -10.18 -15.75 0.11
CA ASP A 101 -10.82 -16.65 1.06
C ASP A 101 -11.98 -17.44 0.37
N GLU A 102 -12.79 -16.77 -0.44
CA GLU A 102 -13.86 -17.42 -1.23
C GLU A 102 -13.30 -18.44 -2.24
N LEU A 103 -12.24 -18.09 -2.97
CA LEU A 103 -11.62 -18.99 -3.94
C LEU A 103 -10.95 -20.18 -3.27
N THR A 104 -10.30 -19.98 -2.11
CA THR A 104 -9.74 -21.06 -1.31
C THR A 104 -10.83 -22.02 -0.83
N GLN A 105 -11.94 -21.50 -0.32
CA GLN A 105 -13.07 -22.35 0.07
C GLN A 105 -13.61 -23.17 -1.11
N LYS A 106 -13.81 -22.53 -2.28
CA LYS A 106 -14.27 -23.22 -3.49
C LYS A 106 -13.28 -24.29 -3.95
N LEU A 107 -11.98 -24.05 -3.81
CA LEU A 107 -10.96 -25.03 -4.16
C LEU A 107 -11.04 -26.25 -3.24
N ASP A 108 -11.17 -26.03 -1.93
CA ASP A 108 -11.30 -27.12 -0.95
C ASP A 108 -12.57 -27.95 -1.19
N GLU A 109 -13.71 -27.29 -1.45
CA GLU A 109 -14.98 -27.94 -1.80
C GLU A 109 -14.86 -28.78 -3.09
N ALA A 110 -14.21 -28.22 -4.12
CA ALA A 110 -13.98 -28.92 -5.38
C ALA A 110 -13.06 -30.13 -5.21
N SER A 111 -11.96 -29.99 -4.45
CA SER A 111 -11.05 -31.10 -4.14
C SER A 111 -11.75 -32.22 -3.37
N GLN A 112 -12.59 -31.89 -2.39
CA GLN A 112 -13.34 -32.91 -1.66
C GLN A 112 -14.38 -33.61 -2.53
N ALA A 113 -15.03 -32.88 -3.43
CA ALA A 113 -15.98 -33.45 -4.40
C ALA A 113 -15.29 -34.39 -5.39
N GLU A 114 -14.09 -34.03 -5.86
CA GLU A 114 -13.27 -34.86 -6.75
C GLU A 114 -12.85 -36.15 -6.04
N GLU A 115 -12.35 -36.07 -4.80
CA GLU A 115 -11.95 -37.23 -4.00
C GLU A 115 -13.13 -38.19 -3.79
N ASN A 116 -14.31 -37.66 -3.43
CA ASN A 116 -15.52 -38.46 -3.24
C ASN A 116 -15.98 -39.14 -4.54
N THR A 117 -15.90 -38.42 -5.66
CA THR A 117 -16.24 -38.96 -6.99
C THR A 117 -15.29 -40.08 -7.36
N GLN A 118 -13.98 -39.87 -7.17
CA GLN A 118 -12.96 -40.86 -7.46
C GLN A 118 -13.08 -42.10 -6.56
N ALA A 119 -13.43 -41.93 -5.28
CA ALA A 119 -13.70 -43.05 -4.38
C ALA A 119 -14.91 -43.88 -4.86
N ALA A 120 -16.00 -43.21 -5.26
CA ALA A 120 -17.20 -43.87 -5.80
C ALA A 120 -16.90 -44.60 -7.12
N GLU A 121 -16.15 -43.98 -8.03
CA GLU A 121 -15.72 -44.59 -9.29
C GLU A 121 -14.84 -45.82 -9.04
N ASN A 122 -13.90 -45.75 -8.10
CA ASN A 122 -13.04 -46.89 -7.76
C ASN A 122 -13.83 -48.07 -7.19
N GLU A 123 -14.79 -47.82 -6.30
CA GLU A 123 -15.68 -48.87 -5.80
C GLU A 123 -16.54 -49.46 -6.92
N MET A 124 -17.06 -48.64 -7.84
CA MET A 124 -17.81 -49.11 -9.00
C MET A 124 -16.95 -49.93 -9.97
N ILE A 125 -15.70 -49.51 -10.23
CA ILE A 125 -14.76 -50.28 -11.07
C ILE A 125 -14.47 -51.63 -10.41
N LYS A 126 -14.29 -51.66 -9.08
CA LYS A 126 -14.03 -52.89 -8.34
C LYS A 126 -15.22 -53.85 -8.37
N SER A 127 -16.44 -53.34 -8.21
CA SER A 127 -17.66 -54.16 -8.32
C SER A 127 -17.80 -54.71 -9.74
N LEU A 128 -17.66 -53.88 -10.77
CA LEU A 128 -17.73 -54.28 -12.17
C LEU A 128 -16.66 -55.33 -12.53
N ARG A 129 -15.43 -55.17 -12.05
CA ARG A 129 -14.38 -56.19 -12.24
C ARG A 129 -14.77 -57.52 -11.61
N THR A 130 -15.31 -57.49 -10.39
CA THR A 130 -15.75 -58.70 -9.69
C THR A 130 -16.90 -59.38 -10.43
N GLU A 131 -17.87 -58.62 -10.93
CA GLU A 131 -18.98 -59.15 -11.73
C GLU A 131 -18.50 -59.73 -13.07
N LEU A 132 -17.56 -59.05 -13.73
CA LEU A 132 -16.96 -59.52 -14.98
C LEU A 132 -16.19 -60.83 -14.78
N ASP A 133 -15.41 -60.94 -13.71
CA ASP A 133 -14.67 -62.16 -13.37
C ASP A 133 -15.64 -63.32 -13.08
N ARG A 134 -16.72 -63.09 -12.32
CA ARG A 134 -17.76 -64.09 -12.07
C ARG A 134 -18.49 -64.51 -13.33
N THR A 135 -18.79 -63.55 -14.21
CA THR A 135 -19.41 -63.83 -15.50
C THR A 135 -18.47 -64.71 -16.33
N LYS A 136 -17.20 -64.33 -16.45
CA LYS A 136 -16.21 -65.12 -17.18
C LYS A 136 -16.10 -66.54 -16.63
N GLU A 137 -15.99 -66.70 -15.31
CA GLU A 137 -15.93 -68.02 -14.65
C GLU A 137 -17.17 -68.86 -14.96
N ALA A 138 -18.37 -68.26 -14.95
CA ALA A 138 -19.62 -68.95 -15.29
C ALA A 138 -19.61 -69.45 -16.75
N TYR A 139 -19.21 -68.60 -17.70
CA TYR A 139 -19.16 -68.98 -19.12
C TYR A 139 -18.06 -70.02 -19.41
N GLU A 140 -16.91 -69.94 -18.74
CA GLU A 140 -15.84 -70.94 -18.85
C GLU A 140 -16.31 -72.30 -18.32
N ALA A 141 -16.99 -72.33 -17.16
CA ALA A 141 -17.56 -73.55 -16.62
C ALA A 141 -18.64 -74.14 -17.55
N LEU A 142 -19.45 -73.31 -18.22
CA LEU A 142 -20.45 -73.78 -19.18
C LEU A 142 -19.79 -74.48 -20.38
N LEU A 143 -18.72 -73.88 -20.91
CA LEU A 143 -17.94 -74.47 -22.00
C LEU A 143 -17.28 -75.78 -21.57
N GLU A 144 -16.72 -75.84 -20.36
CA GLU A 144 -16.09 -77.05 -19.81
C GLU A 144 -17.12 -78.18 -19.61
N ALA A 145 -18.30 -77.87 -19.07
CA ALA A 145 -19.39 -78.82 -18.91
C ALA A 145 -19.87 -79.36 -20.27
N LYS A 146 -19.96 -78.52 -21.30
CA LYS A 146 -20.32 -78.92 -22.67
C LYS A 146 -19.26 -79.78 -23.35
N ALA A 147 -17.99 -79.54 -23.06
CA ALA A 147 -16.88 -80.27 -23.65
C ALA A 147 -16.72 -81.69 -23.08
N CYS A 148 -17.36 -82.00 -21.95
CA CYS A 148 -17.31 -83.34 -21.36
C CYS A 148 -18.12 -84.35 -22.18
N GLU A 149 -17.44 -85.38 -22.70
CA GLU A 149 -18.06 -86.46 -23.48
C GLU A 149 -18.95 -87.39 -22.62
N THR A 150 -18.62 -87.53 -21.34
CA THR A 150 -19.35 -88.36 -20.36
C THR A 150 -19.78 -87.51 -19.17
N ARG A 151 -21.07 -87.61 -18.80
CA ARG A 151 -21.67 -86.84 -17.71
C ARG A 151 -21.63 -87.58 -16.37
N GLU A 152 -21.91 -88.88 -16.38
CA GLU A 152 -22.00 -89.71 -15.17
C GLU A 152 -20.60 -90.12 -14.69
N GLY A 153 -20.28 -89.86 -13.42
CA GLY A 153 -18.98 -90.18 -12.82
C GLY A 153 -17.80 -89.28 -13.22
N ASN A 154 -18.04 -88.26 -14.06
CA ASN A 154 -17.00 -87.32 -14.48
C ASN A 154 -16.85 -86.18 -13.47
N VAL A 155 -15.68 -86.13 -12.83
CA VAL A 155 -15.35 -85.13 -11.79
C VAL A 155 -15.29 -83.71 -12.37
N THR A 156 -14.78 -83.58 -13.60
CA THR A 156 -14.68 -82.29 -14.31
C THR A 156 -16.08 -81.75 -14.61
N PHE A 157 -16.97 -82.59 -15.17
CA PHE A 157 -18.36 -82.21 -15.41
C PHE A 157 -19.08 -81.81 -14.12
N SER A 158 -18.91 -82.60 -13.05
CA SER A 158 -19.56 -82.33 -11.76
C SER A 158 -19.08 -81.01 -11.14
N ARG A 159 -17.77 -80.72 -11.23
CA ARG A 159 -17.19 -79.45 -10.76
C ARG A 159 -17.71 -78.27 -11.58
N ALA A 160 -17.74 -78.40 -12.91
CA ALA A 160 -18.24 -77.36 -13.80
C ALA A 160 -19.73 -77.06 -13.51
N MET A 161 -20.56 -78.08 -13.33
CA MET A 161 -21.97 -77.92 -12.96
C MET A 161 -22.17 -77.28 -11.57
N GLN A 162 -21.33 -77.58 -10.59
CA GLN A 162 -21.37 -76.93 -9.27
C GLN A 162 -21.00 -75.44 -9.36
N THR A 163 -20.00 -75.10 -10.17
CA THR A 163 -19.63 -73.70 -10.43
C THR A 163 -20.75 -72.95 -11.13
N LEU A 164 -21.41 -73.58 -12.11
CA LEU A 164 -22.57 -73.02 -12.81
C LEU A 164 -23.76 -72.80 -11.90
N GLU A 165 -24.09 -73.75 -11.02
CA GLU A 165 -25.18 -73.59 -10.04
C GLU A 165 -24.95 -72.37 -9.14
N ARG A 166 -23.69 -72.17 -8.69
CA ARG A 166 -23.31 -71.02 -7.86
C ARG A 166 -23.34 -69.69 -8.63
N LEU A 167 -23.09 -69.70 -9.94
CA LEU A 167 -22.91 -68.50 -10.76
C LEU A 167 -23.99 -68.31 -11.83
N LYS A 168 -25.11 -69.03 -11.75
CA LYS A 168 -26.16 -69.03 -12.78
C LYS A 168 -26.79 -67.66 -13.01
N ASP A 169 -26.83 -66.81 -11.98
CA ASP A 169 -27.32 -65.43 -12.08
C ASP A 169 -26.44 -64.53 -12.97
N TYR A 170 -25.20 -64.95 -13.24
CA TYR A 170 -24.27 -64.26 -14.14
C TYR A 170 -24.34 -64.76 -15.59
N LEU A 171 -25.18 -65.76 -15.89
CA LEU A 171 -25.39 -66.25 -17.25
C LEU A 171 -26.50 -65.44 -17.93
N GLY A 172 -26.25 -65.03 -19.18
CA GLY A 172 -27.30 -64.51 -20.05
C GLY A 172 -28.36 -65.57 -20.37
N GLN A 173 -29.54 -65.14 -20.83
CA GLN A 173 -30.70 -66.01 -21.07
C GLN A 173 -30.37 -67.26 -21.90
N THR A 174 -29.67 -67.10 -23.02
CA THR A 174 -29.28 -68.23 -23.88
C THR A 174 -28.35 -69.22 -23.17
N ALA A 175 -27.38 -68.73 -22.40
CA ALA A 175 -26.43 -69.58 -21.68
C ALA A 175 -27.11 -70.31 -20.51
N LEU A 176 -28.13 -69.70 -19.90
CA LEU A 176 -28.95 -70.32 -18.86
C LEU A 176 -29.81 -71.47 -19.41
N GLU A 177 -30.36 -71.33 -20.62
CA GLU A 177 -31.07 -72.41 -21.31
C GLU A 177 -30.14 -73.61 -21.59
N GLU A 178 -28.92 -73.33 -22.02
CA GLU A 178 -27.90 -74.36 -22.25
C GLU A 178 -27.49 -75.06 -20.96
N TYR A 179 -27.32 -74.31 -19.87
CA TYR A 179 -27.07 -74.87 -18.55
C TYR A 179 -28.20 -75.82 -18.10
N LYS A 180 -29.46 -75.42 -18.29
CA LYS A 180 -30.62 -76.28 -18.00
C LYS A 180 -30.63 -77.54 -18.86
N ALA A 181 -30.26 -77.45 -20.14
CA ALA A 181 -30.14 -78.59 -21.04
C ALA A 181 -29.04 -79.59 -20.62
N LEU A 182 -28.04 -79.13 -19.85
CA LEU A 182 -27.00 -79.98 -19.25
C LEU A 182 -27.45 -80.66 -17.94
N GLY A 183 -28.65 -80.33 -17.43
CA GLY A 183 -29.21 -80.89 -16.20
C GLY A 183 -29.06 -80.01 -14.96
N GLY A 184 -28.82 -78.70 -15.14
CA GLY A 184 -28.83 -77.72 -14.06
C GLY A 184 -30.25 -77.31 -13.64
N GLU A 185 -30.43 -76.91 -12.37
CA GLU A 185 -31.72 -76.52 -11.78
C GLU A 185 -31.94 -74.99 -11.70
#